data_AF-A0A2E1P841-F1
#
_entry.id   AF-A0A2E1P841-F1
#
_cell.length_a   1.000
_cell.length_b   1.000
_cell.length_c   1.000
_cell.angle_alpha   90.00
_cell.angle_beta   90.00
_cell.angle_gamma   90.00
#
_symmetry.space_group_name_H-M   'P 1'
#
loop_
_entity.id
_entity.type
_entity.pdbx_description
1 polymer ?
#
loop_
_entity_poly.entity_id
_entity_poly.type
_entity_poly.pdbx_seq_one_letter_code
_entity_poly.pdbx_strand_id
1 'polypeptide(L)'
;MLVASTFPVLITGFGQYFLNWTGPFHWDWNVNIDKDIRYKTQWENKEISRSSIGFRNFSKNLFPNIPLFVSTSYSGCFAVKKEIIQQHNLIFYQELLNILSKNKNPIEGHYMERLWCYIFTKNKPLIESIFDVLKTKIERLRFF
;
A
#
# COMPACT_ATOMS: atom_id res chain seq x y z
N MET A 1 7.65 -11.94 -7.00
CA MET A 1 8.46 -12.49 -5.90
C MET A 1 7.73 -12.14 -4.61
N LEU A 2 7.00 -13.10 -4.03
CA LEU A 2 6.35 -12.93 -2.73
C LEU A 2 7.43 -13.00 -1.67
N VAL A 3 7.69 -11.92 -0.96
CA VAL A 3 8.50 -11.96 0.26
C VAL A 3 7.51 -11.92 1.42
N ALA A 4 7.14 -13.10 1.91
CA ALA A 4 6.33 -13.21 3.13
C ALA A 4 7.21 -12.89 4.33
N SER A 5 7.45 -11.61 4.57
CA SER A 5 8.11 -11.11 5.77
C SER A 5 7.08 -10.38 6.61
N THR A 6 6.74 -10.96 7.77
CA THR A 6 6.08 -10.22 8.85
C THR A 6 7.11 -9.24 9.40
N PHE A 7 7.03 -7.96 9.01
CA PHE A 7 7.86 -6.95 9.65
C PHE A 7 7.31 -6.70 11.05
N PRO A 8 8.12 -6.90 12.12
CA PRO A 8 7.64 -6.68 13.47
C PRO A 8 7.37 -5.19 13.68
N VAL A 9 6.17 -4.86 14.19
CA VAL A 9 5.73 -3.51 14.57
C VAL A 9 6.77 -2.79 15.44
N LEU A 10 7.55 -3.55 16.21
CA LEU A 10 8.58 -3.04 17.11
C LEU A 10 9.64 -2.17 16.40
N ILE A 11 10.05 -2.53 15.17
CA ILE A 11 11.18 -1.90 14.46
C ILE A 11 10.71 -0.73 13.57
N THR A 12 9.68 -0.95 12.76
CA THR A 12 9.20 0.02 11.75
C THR A 12 8.04 0.88 12.25
N GLY A 13 7.42 0.50 13.36
CA GLY A 13 6.16 1.10 13.81
C GLY A 13 4.94 0.71 12.97
N PHE A 14 5.11 -0.16 11.98
CA PHE A 14 4.05 -0.69 11.11
C PHE A 14 4.28 -2.18 10.86
N GLY A 15 3.29 -3.02 11.18
CA GLY A 15 3.36 -4.47 10.98
C GLY A 15 2.20 -4.99 10.15
N GLN A 16 2.49 -6.01 9.34
CA GLN A 16 1.50 -6.65 8.49
C GLN A 16 1.82 -8.13 8.24
N TYR A 17 0.78 -8.92 7.95
CA TYR A 17 0.88 -10.31 7.57
C TYR A 17 1.45 -10.53 6.16
N PHE A 18 1.12 -9.66 5.19
CA PHE A 18 1.58 -9.78 3.80
C PHE A 18 2.05 -8.45 3.24
N LEU A 19 3.37 -8.29 3.15
CA LEU A 19 4.01 -7.20 2.44
C LEU A 19 4.39 -7.63 1.03
N ASN A 20 4.09 -6.78 0.07
CA ASN A 20 4.40 -7.00 -1.34
C ASN A 20 4.86 -5.68 -1.94
N TRP A 21 5.32 -5.71 -3.19
CA TRP A 21 5.75 -4.50 -3.89
C TRP A 21 4.82 -4.23 -5.06
N THR A 22 4.26 -3.03 -5.10
CA THR A 22 3.54 -2.53 -6.28
C THR A 22 4.53 -1.87 -7.21
N GLY A 23 4.77 -2.52 -8.34
CA GLY A 23 5.51 -1.94 -9.48
C GLY A 23 4.55 -1.41 -10.56
N PRO A 24 5.08 -0.88 -11.68
CA PRO A 24 4.31 -0.26 -12.77
C PRO A 24 3.07 -1.05 -13.23
N PHE A 25 3.14 -2.38 -13.23
CA PHE A 25 2.04 -3.26 -13.65
C PHE A 25 0.88 -3.40 -12.65
N HIS A 26 1.04 -2.92 -11.41
CA HIS A 26 -0.01 -2.94 -10.38
C HIS A 26 -0.69 -1.58 -10.21
N TRP A 27 -0.28 -0.58 -10.99
CA TRP A 27 -0.88 0.75 -11.07
C TRP A 27 -2.10 0.81 -12.00
N ASP A 28 -2.69 -0.35 -12.30
CA ASP A 28 -3.87 -0.45 -13.14
C ASP A 28 -5.04 0.34 -12.57
N TRP A 29 -5.88 0.88 -13.45
CA TRP A 29 -6.94 1.81 -13.11
C TRP A 29 -7.88 1.23 -12.06
N ASN A 30 -8.37 0.01 -12.26
CA ASN A 30 -9.27 -0.68 -11.33
C ASN A 30 -8.54 -1.68 -10.43
N VAL A 31 -7.21 -1.62 -10.38
CA VAL A 31 -6.37 -2.53 -9.60
C VAL A 31 -6.68 -4.03 -9.83
N ASN A 32 -7.17 -4.38 -11.03
CA ASN A 32 -7.66 -5.70 -11.46
C ASN A 32 -8.86 -6.27 -10.67
N ILE A 33 -9.63 -5.45 -9.96
CA ILE A 33 -10.84 -5.89 -9.25
C ILE A 33 -11.89 -6.44 -10.20
N ASP A 34 -12.00 -5.87 -11.39
CA ASP A 34 -12.88 -6.29 -12.46
C ASP A 34 -12.64 -7.73 -12.94
N LYS A 35 -11.42 -8.25 -12.72
CA LYS A 35 -11.00 -9.60 -13.12
C LYS A 35 -11.04 -10.61 -11.97
N ASP A 36 -11.23 -10.14 -10.73
CA ASP A 36 -11.23 -10.99 -9.55
C ASP A 36 -12.61 -11.62 -9.34
N ILE A 37 -12.65 -12.96 -9.32
CA ILE A 37 -13.88 -13.75 -9.17
C ILE A 37 -14.67 -13.37 -7.92
N ARG A 38 -13.99 -12.93 -6.85
CA ARG A 38 -14.63 -12.56 -5.57
C ARG A 38 -15.47 -11.30 -5.69
N TYR A 39 -15.07 -10.38 -6.56
CA TYR A 39 -15.72 -9.08 -6.76
C TYR A 39 -16.58 -9.04 -8.02
N LYS A 40 -16.56 -10.09 -8.85
CA LYS A 40 -17.25 -10.12 -10.14
C LYS A 40 -18.73 -9.72 -10.04
N THR A 41 -19.50 -10.34 -9.15
CA THR A 41 -20.93 -10.02 -8.97
C THR A 41 -21.14 -8.56 -8.55
N GLN A 42 -20.37 -8.08 -7.58
CA GLN A 42 -20.46 -6.70 -7.08
C GLN A 42 -20.06 -5.68 -8.17
N TRP A 43 -19.09 -6.05 -9.00
CA TRP A 43 -18.61 -5.24 -10.11
C TRP A 43 -19.64 -5.15 -11.25
N GLU A 44 -20.26 -6.27 -11.61
CA GLU A 44 -21.32 -6.36 -12.62
C GLU A 44 -22.58 -5.61 -12.16
N ASN A 45 -22.95 -5.75 -10.88
CA ASN A 45 -24.08 -5.05 -10.26
C ASN A 45 -23.83 -3.57 -9.98
N LYS A 46 -22.62 -3.05 -10.24
CA LYS A 46 -22.21 -1.65 -9.94
C LYS A 46 -22.30 -1.29 -8.45
N GLU A 47 -22.15 -2.27 -7.57
CA GLU A 47 -22.06 -2.06 -6.12
C GLU A 47 -20.71 -1.44 -5.74
N ILE A 48 -19.65 -1.78 -6.48
CA ILE A 48 -18.33 -1.14 -6.36
C ILE A 48 -18.31 0.10 -7.27
N SER A 49 -18.03 1.27 -6.69
CA SER A 49 -17.90 2.48 -7.49
C SER A 49 -16.62 2.44 -8.34
N ARG A 50 -16.69 2.95 -9.56
CA ARG A 50 -15.53 3.05 -10.46
C ARG A 50 -14.87 4.40 -10.28
N SER A 51 -13.55 4.42 -10.17
CA SER A 51 -12.80 5.67 -10.03
C SER A 51 -12.79 6.44 -11.35
N SER A 52 -12.93 7.76 -11.29
CA SER A 52 -12.78 8.65 -12.44
C SER A 52 -11.34 9.04 -12.74
N ILE A 53 -10.42 8.80 -11.80
CA ILE A 53 -9.00 9.19 -11.90
C ILE A 53 -8.05 7.99 -11.93
N GLY A 54 -8.48 6.84 -11.42
CA GLY A 54 -7.69 5.61 -11.34
C GLY A 54 -6.60 5.65 -10.26
N PHE A 55 -6.04 4.47 -9.95
CA PHE A 55 -5.13 4.30 -8.81
C PHE A 55 -3.89 5.20 -8.85
N ARG A 56 -3.22 5.32 -10.00
CA ARG A 56 -1.98 6.10 -10.10
C ARG A 56 -2.19 7.59 -9.83
N ASN A 57 -3.23 8.18 -10.41
CA ASN A 57 -3.50 9.61 -10.21
C ASN A 57 -4.04 9.86 -8.81
N PHE A 58 -4.88 8.96 -8.29
CA PHE A 58 -5.31 8.98 -6.90
C PHE A 58 -4.12 9.04 -5.94
N SER A 59 -3.14 8.16 -6.11
CA SER A 59 -1.95 8.15 -5.24
C SER A 59 -1.07 9.38 -5.42
N LYS A 60 -0.99 9.94 -6.64
CA LYS A 60 -0.27 11.19 -6.89
C LYS A 60 -0.95 12.41 -6.28
N ASN A 61 -2.27 12.42 -6.20
CA ASN A 61 -3.02 13.50 -5.55
C ASN A 61 -2.72 13.53 -4.04
N LEU A 62 -2.57 12.35 -3.42
CA LEU A 62 -2.19 12.23 -2.01
C LEU A 62 -0.70 12.47 -1.78
N PHE A 63 0.13 11.98 -2.69
CA PHE A 63 1.58 11.98 -2.59
C PHE A 63 2.20 12.38 -3.94
N PRO A 64 2.39 13.69 -4.20
CA PRO A 64 2.88 14.18 -5.49
C PRO A 64 4.21 13.54 -5.94
N ASN A 65 5.07 13.22 -4.98
CA ASN A 65 6.39 12.62 -5.19
C ASN A 65 6.43 11.10 -4.92
N ILE A 66 5.30 10.40 -5.05
CA ILE A 66 5.25 8.96 -4.82
C ILE A 66 6.18 8.20 -5.78
N PRO A 67 7.05 7.31 -5.28
CA PRO A 67 7.97 6.56 -6.13
C PRO A 67 7.23 5.53 -7.00
N LEU A 68 7.91 5.06 -8.05
CA LEU A 68 7.36 4.06 -8.97
C LEU A 68 7.09 2.71 -8.29
N PHE A 69 7.96 2.34 -7.34
CA PHE A 69 7.84 1.14 -6.53
C PHE A 69 7.37 1.53 -5.14
N VAL A 70 6.26 0.94 -4.71
CA VAL A 70 5.67 1.22 -3.41
C VAL A 70 5.47 -0.08 -2.65
N SER A 71 5.89 -0.11 -1.39
CA SER A 71 5.56 -1.18 -0.46
C SER A 71 4.04 -1.21 -0.28
N THR A 72 3.42 -2.30 -0.69
CA THR A 72 1.98 -2.51 -0.64
C THR A 72 1.61 -3.48 0.46
N SER A 73 0.41 -3.22 0.95
CA SER A 73 -0.30 -3.95 1.98
C SER A 73 -1.43 -4.74 1.32
N TYR A 74 -1.69 -5.97 1.75
CA TYR A 74 -2.82 -6.78 1.31
C TYR A 74 -3.55 -7.43 2.50
N SER A 75 -4.83 -7.74 2.30
CA SER A 75 -5.74 -8.44 3.22
C SER A 75 -6.27 -7.61 4.39
N GLY A 76 -6.25 -6.28 4.30
CA GLY A 76 -7.00 -5.42 5.24
C GLY A 76 -6.51 -5.37 6.69
N CYS A 77 -5.51 -6.16 7.08
CA CYS A 77 -5.07 -6.30 8.47
C CYS A 77 -3.64 -5.78 8.66
N PHE A 78 -3.49 -4.70 9.43
CA PHE A 78 -2.19 -4.10 9.79
C PHE A 78 -2.24 -3.54 11.21
N ALA A 79 -1.06 -3.33 11.79
CA ALA A 79 -0.89 -2.63 13.07
C ALA A 79 0.06 -1.45 12.87
N VAL A 80 -0.26 -0.30 13.47
CA VAL A 80 0.56 0.91 13.37
C VAL A 80 0.66 1.60 14.73
N LYS A 81 1.84 2.11 15.07
CA LYS A 81 2.07 2.88 16.29
C LYS A 81 1.40 4.25 16.22
N LYS A 82 0.96 4.78 17.36
CA LYS A 82 0.29 6.08 17.47
C LYS A 82 1.15 7.22 16.90
N GLU A 83 2.45 7.21 17.18
CA GLU A 83 3.38 8.26 16.76
C GLU A 83 3.52 8.31 15.24
N ILE A 84 3.35 7.16 14.57
CA ILE A 84 3.38 7.04 13.11
C ILE A 84 2.09 7.58 12.49
N ILE A 85 0.93 7.31 13.09
CA ILE A 85 -0.35 7.92 12.68
C ILE A 85 -0.25 9.45 12.76
N GLN A 86 0.35 9.96 13.84
CA GLN A 86 0.49 11.40 14.08
C GLN A 86 1.46 12.12 13.12
N GLN A 87 2.15 11.42 12.23
CA GLN A 87 3.00 12.04 11.20
C GLN A 87 2.19 12.76 10.11
N HIS A 88 0.90 12.42 9.99
CA HIS A 88 -0.04 13.13 9.13
C HIS A 88 -0.99 13.97 9.99
N ASN A 89 -1.38 15.14 9.48
CA ASN A 89 -2.31 16.00 10.19
C ASN A 89 -3.75 15.44 10.14
N LEU A 90 -4.64 15.98 10.97
CA LEU A 90 -6.03 15.54 11.01
C LEU A 90 -6.77 15.75 9.68
N ILE A 91 -6.45 16.83 8.97
CA ILE A 91 -7.09 17.19 7.69
C ILE A 91 -6.85 16.10 6.65
N PHE A 92 -5.62 15.57 6.56
CA PHE A 92 -5.28 14.46 5.68
C PHE A 92 -6.21 13.26 5.92
N TYR A 93 -6.40 12.84 7.16
CA TYR A 93 -7.30 11.73 7.48
C TYR A 93 -8.77 12.05 7.21
N GLN A 94 -9.21 13.28 7.45
CA GLN A 94 -10.55 13.73 7.10
C GLN A 94 -10.79 13.67 5.59
N GLU A 95 -9.82 14.07 4.77
CA GLU A 95 -9.89 13.94 3.31
C GLU A 95 -10.02 12.48 2.87
N LEU A 96 -9.27 11.57 3.49
CA LEU A 96 -9.39 10.13 3.21
C LEU A 96 -10.78 9.61 3.54
N LEU A 97 -11.31 9.96 4.72
CA LEU A 97 -12.67 9.58 5.13
C LEU A 97 -13.73 10.19 4.21
N ASN A 98 -13.55 11.43 3.77
CA ASN A 98 -14.45 12.10 2.83
C ASN A 98 -14.45 11.42 1.46
N ILE A 99 -13.34 10.85 1.01
CA ILE A 99 -13.29 10.07 -0.22
C ILE A 99 -14.04 8.74 -0.03
N LEU A 100 -13.75 8.02 1.06
CA LEU A 100 -14.31 6.69 1.30
C LEU A 100 -15.80 6.70 1.67
N SER A 101 -16.33 7.82 2.16
CA SER A 101 -17.75 7.95 2.53
C SER A 101 -18.69 8.21 1.35
N LYS A 102 -18.17 8.51 0.14
CA LYS A 102 -18.99 8.83 -1.04
C LYS A 102 -19.81 7.64 -1.56
N ASN A 103 -19.38 6.42 -1.27
CA ASN A 103 -20.06 5.21 -1.67
C ASN A 103 -19.90 4.17 -0.55
N LYS A 104 -20.81 3.19 -0.46
CA LYS A 104 -20.70 2.07 0.49
C LYS A 104 -19.48 1.19 0.19
N ASN A 105 -19.12 1.03 -1.09
CA ASN A 105 -18.00 0.21 -1.53
C ASN A 105 -17.16 0.94 -2.60
N PRO A 106 -16.39 1.96 -2.22
CA PRO A 106 -15.58 2.71 -3.16
C PRO A 106 -14.32 1.94 -3.55
N ILE A 107 -13.96 1.94 -4.84
CA ILE A 107 -12.70 1.33 -5.28
C ILE A 107 -11.47 2.01 -4.66
N GLU A 108 -11.60 3.27 -4.27
CA GLU A 108 -10.60 4.01 -3.51
C GLU A 108 -10.26 3.35 -2.17
N GLY A 109 -11.16 2.53 -1.61
CA GLY A 109 -10.87 1.68 -0.45
C GLY A 109 -9.76 0.67 -0.73
N HIS A 110 -9.77 0.05 -1.91
CA HIS A 110 -8.71 -0.86 -2.34
C HIS A 110 -7.41 -0.14 -2.70
N TYR A 111 -7.50 1.09 -3.23
CA TYR A 111 -6.32 1.93 -3.42
C TYR A 111 -5.65 2.24 -2.07
N MET A 112 -6.46 2.59 -1.07
CA MET A 112 -6.00 2.88 0.29
C MET A 112 -5.32 1.67 0.93
N GLU A 113 -5.93 0.49 0.83
CA GLU A 113 -5.34 -0.75 1.34
C GLU A 113 -3.93 -0.98 0.79
N ARG A 114 -3.73 -0.76 -0.52
CA ARG A 114 -2.42 -0.87 -1.16
C ARG A 114 -1.44 0.20 -0.70
N LEU A 115 -1.92 1.40 -0.38
CA LEU A 115 -1.09 2.52 0.05
C LEU A 115 -0.79 2.54 1.55
N TRP A 116 -1.49 1.78 2.40
CA TRP A 116 -1.31 1.87 3.87
C TRP A 116 0.15 1.77 4.31
N CYS A 117 0.90 0.80 3.78
CA CYS A 117 2.31 0.68 4.15
C CYS A 117 3.10 1.93 3.75
N TYR A 118 2.84 2.52 2.58
CA TYR A 118 3.47 3.78 2.17
C TYR A 118 3.05 4.97 3.05
N ILE A 119 1.75 5.09 3.36
CA ILE A 119 1.21 6.15 4.21
C ILE A 119 1.97 6.18 5.54
N PHE A 120 2.19 5.02 6.16
CA PHE A 120 2.77 4.93 7.49
C PHE A 120 4.30 4.79 7.51
N THR A 121 4.94 4.38 6.41
CA THR A 121 6.39 4.08 6.44
C THR A 121 7.21 4.79 5.36
N LYS A 122 6.57 5.42 4.38
CA LYS A 122 7.23 6.06 3.23
C LYS A 122 8.28 5.16 2.56
N ASN A 123 7.94 3.89 2.31
CA ASN A 123 8.82 2.86 1.75
C ASN A 123 10.03 2.46 2.60
N LYS A 124 10.11 2.84 3.88
CA LYS A 124 11.22 2.44 4.76
C LYS A 124 11.49 0.92 4.75
N PRO A 125 10.49 0.02 4.83
CA PRO A 125 10.72 -1.42 4.75
C PRO A 125 11.36 -1.88 3.44
N LEU A 126 11.00 -1.25 2.31
CA LEU A 126 11.60 -1.54 1.01
C LEU A 126 13.08 -1.16 1.01
N ILE A 127 13.39 0.05 1.48
CA ILE A 127 14.77 0.56 1.54
C ILE A 127 15.62 -0.33 2.45
N GLU A 128 15.11 -0.67 3.64
CA GLU A 128 15.80 -1.55 4.59
C GLU A 128 16.07 -2.93 4.01
N SER A 129 15.09 -3.53 3.31
CA SER A 129 15.26 -4.85 2.68
C SER A 129 16.35 -4.84 1.59
N ILE A 130 16.45 -3.75 0.81
CA ILE A 130 17.51 -3.60 -0.20
C ILE A 130 18.88 -3.51 0.47
N PHE A 131 19.01 -2.68 1.50
CA PHE A 131 20.28 -2.53 2.24
C PHE A 131 20.70 -3.83 2.93
N ASP A 132 19.76 -4.57 3.51
CA ASP A 132 20.04 -5.87 4.14
C ASP A 132 20.62 -6.87 3.13
N VAL A 133 19.98 -7.02 1.97
CA VAL A 133 20.49 -7.90 0.90
C VAL A 133 21.88 -7.46 0.42
N LEU A 134 22.11 -6.16 0.22
CA LEU A 134 23.41 -5.64 -0.17
C LEU A 134 24.47 -5.94 0.88
N LYS A 135 24.15 -5.73 2.16
CA LYS A 135 25.04 -6.02 3.28
C LYS A 135 25.40 -7.51 3.33
N THR A 136 24.42 -8.41 3.25
CA THR A 136 24.68 -9.86 3.22
C THR A 136 25.56 -10.28 2.04
N LYS A 137 25.36 -9.67 0.87
CA LYS A 137 26.22 -9.94 -0.30
C LYS A 137 27.66 -9.47 -0.08
N ILE A 138 27.86 -8.28 0.49
CA ILE A 138 29.20 -7.75 0.80
C ILE A 138 29.89 -8.62 1.85
N GLU A 139 29.19 -9.03 2.90
CA GLU A 139 29.73 -9.91 3.94
C GLU A 139 30.21 -11.22 3.32
N ARG A 140 29.40 -11.86 2.47
CA ARG A 140 29.82 -13.07 1.75
C ARG A 140 31.06 -12.87 0.90
N LEU A 141 31.20 -11.74 0.21
CA LEU A 141 32.39 -11.44 -0.60
C LEU A 141 33.67 -11.23 0.24
N ARG A 142 33.56 -10.85 1.50
CA ARG A 142 34.73 -10.69 2.40
C ARG A 142 35.24 -12.04 2.97
N PHE A 143 34.47 -13.11 2.82
CA PHE A 143 34.83 -14.46 3.24
C PHE A 143 35.37 -15.34 2.09
N PHE A 144 35.50 -14.79 0.87
CA PHE A 144 36.20 -15.38 -0.28
C PHE A 144 37.45 -14.54 -0.60
#